data_AF-A0AAW9EFJ2-F1
#
_entry.id   AF-A0AAW9EFJ2-F1
#
_cell.length_a   1.000
_cell.length_b   1.000
_cell.length_c   1.000
_cell.angle_alpha   90.00
_cell.angle_beta   90.00
_cell.angle_gamma   90.00
#
_symmetry.space_group_name_H-M   'P 1'
#
loop_
_entity.id
_entity.type
_entity.pdbx_description
1 polymer ?
#
loop_
_entity_poly.entity_id
_entity_poly.type
_entity_poly.pdbx_seq_one_letter_code
_entity_poly.pdbx_strand_id
1 'polypeptide(L)'
;GYIEWMVQVPWNARSKVKKDLRQAQEILDTDHYGLERVKDRILEYLAVQSRVNKIKGPILCLVGPPGVGKTSLGQSIAKATGRKYIR
;
A
#
# COMPACT_ATOMS: atom_id res chain seq x y z
N GLY A 1 5.82 -13.80 -27.87
CA GLY A 1 4.66 -14.57 -28.37
C GLY A 1 3.51 -14.53 -27.37
N TYR A 2 2.26 -14.72 -27.81
CA TYR A 2 1.06 -14.67 -26.94
C TYR A 2 1.14 -15.61 -25.71
N ILE A 3 1.74 -16.80 -25.90
CA ILE A 3 1.94 -17.78 -24.82
C ILE A 3 2.87 -17.25 -23.72
N GLU A 4 3.93 -16.50 -24.05
CA GLU A 4 4.87 -15.96 -23.04
C GLU A 4 4.17 -14.98 -22.10
N TRP A 5 3.26 -14.15 -22.62
CA TRP A 5 2.46 -13.24 -21.80
C TRP A 5 1.57 -14.00 -20.81
N MET A 6 0.92 -15.09 -21.26
CA MET A 6 0.06 -15.89 -20.38
C MET A 6 0.84 -16.58 -19.26
N VAL A 7 2.08 -17.02 -19.54
CA VAL A 7 2.93 -17.68 -18.54
C VAL A 7 3.42 -16.69 -17.48
N GLN A 8 3.61 -15.42 -17.83
CA GLN A 8 4.06 -14.38 -16.88
C GLN A 8 2.96 -13.93 -15.89
N VAL A 9 1.69 -14.19 -16.18
CA VAL A 9 0.58 -13.81 -15.29
C VAL A 9 0.55 -14.70 -14.04
N PRO A 10 0.49 -14.12 -12.82
CA PRO A 10 0.46 -14.89 -11.59
C PRO A 10 -0.95 -15.43 -11.31
N TRP A 11 -1.32 -16.53 -11.95
CA TRP A 11 -2.65 -17.16 -11.80
C TRP A 11 -2.96 -17.60 -10.35
N ASN A 12 -2.00 -18.25 -9.70
CA ASN A 12 -2.17 -18.85 -8.37
C ASN A 12 -1.28 -18.22 -7.28
N ALA A 13 -0.31 -17.37 -7.67
CA ALA A 13 0.65 -16.78 -6.75
C ALA A 13 0.12 -15.48 -6.14
N ARG A 14 0.14 -15.36 -4.81
CA ARG A 14 -0.25 -14.13 -4.09
C ARG A 14 0.78 -13.79 -3.02
N SER A 15 0.96 -12.48 -2.78
CA SER A 15 1.83 -12.01 -1.69
C SER A 15 1.11 -12.17 -0.35
N LYS A 16 1.85 -12.55 0.70
CA LYS A 16 1.30 -12.65 2.07
C LYS A 16 1.03 -11.25 2.59
N VAL A 17 -0.24 -10.93 2.79
CA VAL A 17 -0.66 -9.61 3.28
C VAL A 17 -0.46 -9.54 4.79
N LYS A 18 0.19 -8.46 5.25
CA LYS A 18 0.26 -8.10 6.67
C LYS A 18 -0.92 -7.23 7.04
N LYS A 19 -1.53 -7.49 8.19
CA LYS A 19 -2.68 -6.74 8.74
C LYS A 19 -2.37 -6.00 10.04
N ASP A 20 -1.08 -5.88 10.38
CA ASP A 20 -0.65 -5.22 11.59
C ASP A 20 -0.58 -3.70 11.40
N LEU A 21 -1.45 -2.97 12.10
CA LEU A 21 -1.52 -1.51 12.06
C LEU A 21 -0.35 -0.85 12.80
N ARG A 22 0.17 -1.46 13.86
CA ARG A 22 1.31 -0.90 14.63
C ARG A 22 2.57 -0.91 13.77
N GLN A 23 2.84 -2.04 13.14
CA GLN A 23 3.95 -2.14 12.19
C GLN A 23 3.78 -1.18 11.00
N ALA A 24 2.55 -0.99 10.52
CA ALA A 24 2.30 -0.04 9.43
C ALA A 24 2.59 1.40 9.85
N GLN A 25 2.22 1.80 11.06
CA GLN A 25 2.52 3.12 11.62
C GLN A 25 4.03 3.33 11.77
N GLU A 26 4.75 2.39 12.39
CA GLU A 26 6.21 2.48 12.55
C GLU A 26 6.94 2.64 11.21
N ILE A 27 6.51 1.91 10.17
CA ILE A 27 7.10 2.02 8.83
C ILE A 27 6.84 3.39 8.21
N LEU A 28 5.60 3.90 8.31
CA LEU A 28 5.26 5.22 7.81
C LEU A 28 6.00 6.33 8.56
N ASP A 29 6.20 6.19 9.86
CA ASP A 29 6.93 7.16 10.69
C ASP A 29 8.43 7.15 10.43
N THR A 30 8.99 5.96 10.16
CA THR A 30 10.41 5.82 9.82
C THR A 30 10.72 6.37 8.43
N ASP A 31 9.86 6.09 7.44
CA ASP A 31 10.10 6.45 6.05
C ASP A 31 9.70 7.92 5.74
N HIS A 32 8.81 8.52 6.55
CA HIS A 32 8.28 9.87 6.32
C HIS A 32 8.23 10.69 7.61
N TYR A 33 8.97 11.81 7.65
CA TYR A 33 8.89 12.76 8.76
C TYR A 33 7.63 13.65 8.67
N GLY A 34 6.92 13.83 9.78
CA GLY A 34 5.68 14.61 9.85
C GLY A 34 4.52 13.95 9.11
N LEU A 35 3.69 14.75 8.41
CA LEU A 35 2.51 14.27 7.67
C LEU A 35 1.47 13.52 8.53
N GLU A 36 1.38 13.83 9.82
CA GLU A 36 0.48 13.15 10.78
C GLU A 36 -0.93 12.94 10.23
N ARG A 37 -1.57 14.01 9.73
CA ARG A 37 -2.92 13.94 9.16
C ARG A 37 -3.04 12.96 7.96
N VAL A 38 -1.99 12.85 7.15
CA VAL A 38 -1.97 11.96 5.99
C VAL A 38 -1.75 10.52 6.44
N LYS A 39 -0.83 10.30 7.39
CA LYS A 39 -0.56 8.99 7.98
C LYS A 39 -1.78 8.45 8.71
N ASP A 40 -2.46 9.27 9.50
CA ASP A 40 -3.72 8.90 10.18
C ASP A 40 -4.76 8.41 9.18
N ARG A 41 -4.95 9.13 8.06
CA ARG A 41 -5.91 8.74 7.01
C ARG A 41 -5.53 7.45 6.31
N ILE A 42 -4.23 7.19 6.13
CA ILE A 42 -3.73 5.92 5.59
C ILE A 42 -3.99 4.79 6.59
N LEU A 43 -3.73 4.99 7.88
CA LEU A 43 -3.98 4.00 8.92
C LEU A 43 -5.47 3.68 9.05
N GLU A 44 -6.36 4.67 8.96
CA GLU A 44 -7.80 4.46 8.90
C GLU A 44 -8.21 3.59 7.71
N TYR A 45 -7.64 3.87 6.53
CA TYR A 45 -7.89 3.08 5.34
C TYR A 45 -7.43 1.62 5.51
N LEU A 46 -6.24 1.41 6.08
CA LEU A 46 -5.71 0.08 6.38
C LEU A 46 -6.53 -0.64 7.46
N ALA A 47 -7.04 0.09 8.45
CA ALA A 47 -7.90 -0.45 9.50
C ALA A 47 -9.21 -1.00 8.92
N VAL A 48 -9.83 -0.28 7.99
CA VAL A 48 -10.99 -0.78 7.25
C VAL A 48 -10.62 -2.04 6.44
N GLN A 49 -9.49 -2.03 5.71
CA GLN A 49 -9.03 -3.21 4.97
C GLN A 49 -8.71 -4.42 5.85
N SER A 50 -8.29 -4.23 7.10
CA SER A 50 -7.98 -5.34 8.00
C SER A 50 -9.21 -6.22 8.28
N ARG A 51 -10.40 -5.59 8.32
CA ARG A 51 -11.70 -6.24 8.63
C ARG A 51 -12.39 -6.85 7.42
N VAL A 52 -12.05 -6.43 6.20
CA VAL A 52 -12.69 -6.93 4.97
C VAL A 52 -11.71 -7.70 4.07
N ASN A 53 -12.10 -8.90 3.64
CA ASN A 53 -11.26 -9.72 2.75
C ASN A 53 -11.35 -9.33 1.27
N LYS A 54 -12.35 -8.52 0.89
CA LYS A 54 -12.50 -7.97 -0.45
C LYS A 54 -12.48 -6.45 -0.34
N ILE A 55 -11.69 -5.80 -1.18
CA ILE A 55 -11.69 -4.34 -1.32
C ILE A 55 -13.01 -3.97 -2.03
N LYS A 56 -14.04 -3.69 -1.23
CA LYS A 56 -15.28 -3.04 -1.67
C LYS A 56 -15.24 -1.62 -1.13
N GLY A 57 -14.46 -0.75 -1.77
CA GLY A 57 -14.26 0.60 -1.28
C GLY A 57 -13.40 1.45 -2.23
N PRO A 58 -13.37 2.78 -2.01
CA PRO A 58 -12.61 3.71 -2.84
C PRO A 58 -11.11 3.40 -2.82
N ILE A 59 -10.45 3.68 -3.95
CA ILE A 59 -8.98 3.62 -4.06
C ILE A 59 -8.41 4.87 -3.39
N LEU A 60 -7.35 4.71 -2.61
CA LEU A 60 -6.66 5.85 -1.97
C LEU A 60 -5.92 6.67 -3.05
N CYS A 61 -6.27 7.95 -3.17
CA CYS A 61 -5.60 8.90 -4.07
C CYS A 61 -4.78 9.91 -3.24
N LEU A 62 -3.51 10.08 -3.57
CA LEU A 62 -2.62 11.06 -2.95
C LEU A 62 -2.46 12.26 -3.88
N VAL A 63 -2.90 13.44 -3.45
CA VAL A 63 -2.87 14.68 -4.26
C VAL A 63 -2.00 15.75 -3.61
N GLY A 64 -1.34 16.58 -4.43
CA GLY A 64 -0.53 17.71 -3.96
C GLY A 64 0.54 18.15 -4.98
N PRO A 65 1.38 19.14 -4.66
CA PRO A 65 2.45 19.61 -5.54
C PRO A 65 3.55 18.55 -5.76
N PRO A 66 4.39 18.66 -6.80
CA PRO A 66 5.51 17.74 -7.02
C PRO A 66 6.52 17.80 -5.84
N GLY A 67 7.25 16.71 -5.59
CA GLY A 67 8.27 16.65 -4.54
C GLY A 67 7.79 16.31 -3.12
N VAL A 68 6.48 16.26 -2.85
CA VAL A 68 5.92 15.97 -1.51
C VAL A 68 5.94 14.49 -1.08
N GLY A 69 6.66 13.62 -1.80
CA GLY A 69 6.81 12.21 -1.40
C GLY A 69 5.61 11.29 -1.67
N LYS A 70 4.69 11.64 -2.58
CA LYS A 70 3.55 10.77 -2.95
C LYS A 70 3.99 9.36 -3.39
N THR A 71 5.01 9.29 -4.23
CA THR A 71 5.54 8.01 -4.74
C THR A 71 6.20 7.19 -3.64
N SER A 72 6.97 7.84 -2.74
CA SER A 72 7.59 7.14 -1.61
C SER A 72 6.56 6.70 -0.58
N LEU A 73 5.49 7.46 -0.35
CA LEU A 73 4.35 7.03 0.49
C LEU A 73 3.73 5.74 -0.04
N GLY A 74 3.53 5.63 -1.36
CA GLY A 74 3.06 4.39 -1.99
C GLY A 74 3.99 3.19 -1.75
N GLN A 75 5.31 3.41 -1.76
CA GLN A 75 6.30 2.38 -1.46
C GLN A 75 6.24 1.92 -0.01
N SER A 76 6.13 2.87 0.94
CA SER A 76 6.01 2.55 2.37
C SER A 76 4.72 1.84 2.70
N ILE A 77 3.60 2.19 2.04
CA ILE A 77 2.33 1.45 2.16
C ILE A 77 2.48 0.02 1.64
N ALA A 78 3.18 -0.19 0.52
CA ALA A 78 3.43 -1.54 -0.01
C ALA A 78 4.31 -2.36 0.95
N LYS A 79 5.37 -1.75 1.50
CA LYS A 79 6.26 -2.34 2.52
C LYS A 79 5.50 -2.71 3.80
N ALA A 80 4.65 -1.82 4.29
CA ALA A 80 3.80 -2.04 5.47
C ALA A 80 2.80 -3.18 5.27
N THR A 81 2.15 -3.24 4.11
CA THR A 81 1.15 -4.27 3.81
C THR A 81 1.75 -5.60 3.32
N GLY A 82 3.07 -5.66 3.10
CA GLY A 82 3.75 -6.84 2.57
C GLY A 82 3.43 -7.15 1.10
N ARG A 83 3.00 -6.14 0.33
CA ARG A 83 2.66 -6.27 -1.09
C ARG A 83 3.84 -5.84 -1.97
N LYS A 84 4.00 -6.45 -3.14
CA LYS A 84 4.99 -6.00 -4.13
C LYS A 84 4.62 -4.60 -4.64
N TYR A 85 5.57 -3.68 -4.59
CA TYR A 85 5.46 -2.37 -5.21
C TYR A 85 5.82 -2.48 -6.69
N ILE A 86 4.99 -1.92 -7.57
CA ILE A 86 5.20 -1.89 -9.03
C ILE A 86 5.28 -0.42 -9.43
N ARG A 87 6.23 -0.09 -10.30
CA ARG A 87 6.44 1.25 -10.87
C ARG A 87 6.00 1.27 -12.33
#